data_AF-A0AAV5DCX0-F1
#
_entry.id   AF-A0AAV5DCX0-F1
#
_cell.length_a   1.000
_cell.length_b   1.000
_cell.length_c   1.000
_cell.angle_alpha   90.00
_cell.angle_beta   90.00
_cell.angle_gamma   90.00
#
_symmetry.space_group_name_H-M   'P 1'
#
loop_
_entity.id
_entity.type
_entity.pdbx_description
1 polymer ?
#
loop_
_entity_poly.entity_id
_entity_poly.type
_entity_poly.pdbx_seq_one_letter_code
_entity_poly.pdbx_strand_id
1 'polypeptide(L)'
;MLPFARRPLSIPEGNLLGIHLFQCPDKVGIVAKLSECIASRGGNMRRVDVFVPDDKPFYYSRSEFTYNPKLWPRDVLHDDFLRLSNHFNAQRSIVRVPDLDPKYKISILASKQAFNAGVKLIGATSHFVTPELDAGPIIEQMVERVSHRDTLQSFVVKSENLEKQCLAEAIKSYCELRVLPYEQNKTVVF
;
A
#
# COMPACT_ATOMS: atom_id res chain seq x y z
N MET A 1 11.70 7.30 32.98
CA MET A 1 10.70 7.09 31.91
C MET A 1 9.84 8.35 31.83
N LEU A 2 10.09 9.22 30.86
CA LEU A 2 9.20 10.37 30.58
C LEU A 2 8.07 9.88 29.65
N PRO A 3 6.79 10.19 29.94
CA PRO A 3 5.70 9.82 29.06
C PRO A 3 5.83 10.59 27.75
N PHE A 4 5.77 9.89 26.61
CA PHE A 4 5.56 10.51 25.30
C PHE A 4 4.17 11.17 25.29
N ALA A 5 4.10 12.44 25.68
CA ALA A 5 2.92 13.26 25.44
C ALA A 5 2.73 13.37 23.92
N ARG A 6 1.66 12.75 23.39
CA ARG A 6 1.24 12.98 22.00
C ARG A 6 0.88 14.47 21.90
N ARG A 7 1.66 15.24 21.13
CA ARG A 7 1.25 16.59 20.73
C ARG A 7 -0.14 16.49 20.09
N PRO A 8 -1.09 17.37 20.41
CA PRO A 8 -2.30 17.48 19.61
C PRO A 8 -1.88 17.75 18.17
N LEU A 9 -2.29 16.88 17.24
CA LEU A 9 -2.10 17.07 15.81
C LEU A 9 -2.82 18.37 15.44
N SER A 10 -2.07 19.45 15.24
CA SER A 10 -2.60 20.66 14.64
C SER A 10 -3.09 20.30 13.25
N ILE A 11 -4.39 20.52 12.98
CA ILE A 11 -4.96 20.33 11.65
C ILE A 11 -4.13 21.21 10.69
N PRO A 12 -3.48 20.65 9.66
CA PRO A 12 -2.64 21.44 8.78
C PRO A 12 -3.47 22.53 8.10
N GLU A 13 -2.92 23.75 8.00
CA GLU A 13 -3.55 24.84 7.26
C GLU A 13 -3.44 24.56 5.77
N GLY A 14 -4.50 24.00 5.17
CA GLY A 14 -4.57 23.76 3.73
C GLY A 14 -5.43 22.56 3.36
N ASN A 15 -5.48 22.28 2.06
CA ASN A 15 -6.07 21.04 1.57
C ASN A 15 -5.13 19.86 1.91
N LEU A 16 -5.70 18.77 2.40
CA LEU A 16 -4.99 17.53 2.66
C LEU A 16 -5.13 16.56 1.50
N LEU A 17 -4.19 15.63 1.40
CA LEU A 17 -4.29 14.47 0.53
C LEU A 17 -5.12 13.38 1.21
N GLY A 18 -6.18 12.95 0.56
CA GLY A 18 -6.95 11.76 0.90
C GLY A 18 -6.73 10.68 -0.16
N ILE A 19 -6.62 9.43 0.30
CA ILE A 19 -6.48 8.26 -0.56
C ILE A 19 -7.54 7.26 -0.15
N HIS A 20 -8.46 6.98 -1.07
CA HIS A 20 -9.53 6.02 -0.86
C HIS A 20 -9.31 4.77 -1.69
N LEU A 21 -9.48 3.63 -1.04
CA LEU A 21 -9.20 2.32 -1.57
C LEU A 21 -10.47 1.51 -1.43
N PHE A 22 -10.96 1.02 -2.57
CA PHE A 22 -12.27 0.43 -2.66
C PHE A 22 -12.22 -0.92 -3.36
N GLN A 23 -12.83 -1.92 -2.74
CA GLN A 23 -13.01 -3.26 -3.29
C GLN A 23 -14.43 -3.73 -3.03
N CYS A 24 -15.17 -4.07 -4.08
CA CYS A 24 -16.54 -4.54 -3.99
C CYS A 24 -16.89 -5.46 -5.16
N PRO A 25 -18.01 -6.20 -5.09
CA PRO A 25 -18.55 -6.88 -6.26
C PRO A 25 -18.80 -5.90 -7.40
N ASP A 26 -18.37 -6.24 -8.61
CA ASP A 26 -18.48 -5.33 -9.75
C ASP A 26 -19.94 -5.06 -10.15
N LYS A 27 -20.26 -3.77 -10.33
CA LYS A 27 -21.60 -3.25 -10.63
C LYS A 27 -21.50 -1.89 -11.32
N VAL A 28 -22.50 -1.60 -12.15
CA VAL A 28 -22.66 -0.27 -12.75
C VAL A 28 -22.83 0.80 -11.66
N GLY A 29 -22.15 1.94 -11.82
CA GLY A 29 -22.33 3.13 -10.99
C GLY A 29 -21.30 3.31 -9.85
N ILE A 30 -20.38 2.38 -9.65
CA ILE A 30 -19.36 2.48 -8.59
C ILE A 30 -18.50 3.75 -8.74
N VAL A 31 -17.87 3.93 -9.91
CA VAL A 31 -17.03 5.11 -10.20
C VAL A 31 -17.82 6.41 -10.03
N ALA A 32 -19.05 6.45 -10.56
CA ALA A 32 -19.90 7.63 -10.47
C ALA A 32 -20.19 8.00 -9.01
N LYS A 33 -20.60 7.05 -8.17
CA LYS A 33 -20.92 7.32 -6.76
C LYS A 33 -19.70 7.67 -5.92
N LEU A 34 -18.54 7.06 -6.19
CA LEU A 34 -17.28 7.44 -5.55
C LEU A 34 -16.90 8.89 -5.90
N SER A 35 -16.95 9.24 -7.20
CA SER A 35 -16.65 10.59 -7.66
C SER A 35 -17.61 11.64 -7.11
N GLU A 36 -18.91 11.33 -7.07
CA GLU A 36 -19.95 12.19 -6.51
C GLU A 36 -19.76 12.41 -5.01
N CYS A 37 -19.43 11.37 -4.25
CA CYS A 37 -19.13 11.49 -2.83
C CYS A 37 -17.97 12.44 -2.56
N ILE A 38 -16.88 12.33 -3.33
CA ILE A 38 -15.72 13.23 -3.19
C ILE A 38 -16.09 14.65 -3.63
N ALA A 39 -16.73 14.81 -4.79
CA ALA A 39 -17.04 16.12 -5.36
C ALA A 39 -18.08 16.90 -4.54
N SER A 40 -19.10 16.23 -4.02
CA SER A 40 -20.16 16.86 -3.19
C SER A 40 -19.64 17.45 -1.88
N ARG A 41 -18.45 17.02 -1.44
CA ARG A 41 -17.73 17.55 -0.28
C ARG A 41 -16.66 18.58 -0.64
N GLY A 42 -16.62 19.00 -1.90
CA GLY A 42 -15.61 19.92 -2.44
C GLY A 42 -14.23 19.30 -2.62
N GLY A 43 -14.12 17.97 -2.59
CA GLY A 43 -12.89 17.25 -2.88
C GLY A 43 -12.58 17.28 -4.38
N ASN A 44 -11.29 17.34 -4.73
CA ASN A 44 -10.82 17.29 -6.10
C ASN A 44 -9.96 16.05 -6.34
N MET A 45 -10.42 15.15 -7.19
CA MET A 45 -9.66 13.95 -7.57
C MET A 45 -8.41 14.34 -8.36
N ARG A 46 -7.28 13.70 -8.00
CA ARG A 46 -5.96 13.91 -8.60
C ARG A 46 -5.55 12.73 -9.48
N ARG A 47 -5.85 11.52 -9.03
CA ARG A 47 -5.60 10.27 -9.75
C ARG A 47 -6.66 9.26 -9.38
N VAL A 48 -7.11 8.50 -10.36
CA VAL A 48 -8.02 7.38 -10.13
C VAL A 48 -7.50 6.20 -10.94
N ASP A 49 -7.16 5.12 -10.26
CA ASP A 49 -6.73 3.86 -10.85
C ASP A 49 -7.86 2.85 -10.65
N VAL A 50 -8.28 2.16 -11.72
CA VAL A 50 -9.36 1.16 -11.70
C VAL A 50 -8.87 -0.13 -12.33
N PHE A 51 -9.20 -1.25 -11.69
CA PHE A 51 -8.91 -2.58 -12.18
C PHE A 51 -10.13 -3.48 -11.97
N VAL A 52 -10.55 -4.17 -13.03
CA VAL A 52 -11.64 -5.15 -13.02
C VAL A 52 -11.11 -6.40 -13.75
N PRO A 53 -10.89 -7.54 -13.07
CA PRO A 53 -10.43 -8.76 -13.72
C PRO A 53 -11.55 -9.37 -14.59
N ASP A 54 -11.20 -9.89 -15.77
CA ASP A 54 -12.17 -10.54 -16.67
C ASP A 54 -12.77 -11.83 -16.09
N ASP A 55 -12.03 -12.52 -15.23
CA ASP A 55 -12.37 -13.83 -14.67
C ASP A 55 -13.06 -13.76 -13.29
N LYS A 56 -13.22 -12.56 -12.72
CA LYS A 56 -13.70 -12.38 -11.34
C LYS A 56 -14.73 -11.26 -11.26
N PRO A 57 -15.82 -11.43 -10.48
CA PRO A 57 -16.87 -10.43 -10.36
C PRO A 57 -16.50 -9.32 -9.36
N PHE A 58 -15.28 -8.79 -9.42
CA PHE A 58 -14.78 -7.80 -8.46
C PHE A 58 -14.26 -6.53 -9.13
N TYR A 59 -14.58 -5.41 -8.51
CA TYR A 59 -14.07 -4.09 -8.85
C TYR A 59 -13.05 -3.65 -7.81
N TYR A 60 -11.94 -3.10 -8.29
CA TYR A 60 -10.90 -2.50 -7.48
C TYR A 60 -10.66 -1.06 -7.94
N SER A 61 -10.55 -0.14 -6.99
CA SER A 61 -10.07 1.20 -7.32
C SER A 61 -9.29 1.86 -6.21
N ARG A 62 -8.45 2.78 -6.65
CA ARG A 62 -7.69 3.70 -5.82
C ARG A 62 -7.95 5.12 -6.30
N SER A 63 -8.45 5.97 -5.40
CA SER A 63 -8.73 7.37 -5.68
C SER A 63 -7.86 8.27 -4.80
N GLU A 64 -6.97 9.03 -5.41
CA GLU A 64 -6.26 10.14 -4.76
C GLU A 64 -7.06 11.42 -4.94
N PHE A 65 -7.26 12.18 -3.88
CA PHE A 65 -7.99 13.45 -3.94
C PHE A 65 -7.44 14.45 -2.92
N THR A 66 -7.56 15.73 -3.24
CA THR A 66 -7.29 16.81 -2.28
C THR A 66 -8.60 17.33 -1.70
N TYR A 67 -8.66 17.53 -0.39
CA TYR A 67 -9.87 18.01 0.29
C TYR A 67 -9.56 18.97 1.43
N ASN A 68 -10.53 19.81 1.81
CA ASN A 68 -10.39 20.72 2.94
C ASN A 68 -10.90 20.03 4.24
N PRO A 69 -10.04 19.79 5.25
CA PRO A 69 -10.44 19.11 6.48
C PRO A 69 -11.44 19.91 7.33
N LYS A 70 -11.58 21.22 7.11
CA LYS A 70 -12.60 22.05 7.78
C LYS A 70 -14.00 21.81 7.19
N LEU A 71 -14.09 21.52 5.88
CA LEU A 71 -15.35 21.27 5.19
C LEU A 71 -15.73 19.79 5.19
N TRP A 72 -14.72 18.91 5.21
CA TRP A 72 -14.90 17.47 5.26
C TRP A 72 -14.05 16.85 6.38
N PRO A 73 -14.49 16.96 7.64
CA PRO A 73 -13.77 16.43 8.81
C PRO A 73 -13.54 14.92 8.73
N ARG A 74 -12.54 14.41 9.46
CA ARG A 74 -12.07 13.02 9.31
C ARG A 74 -13.13 11.96 9.65
N ASP A 75 -13.92 12.20 10.67
CA ASP A 75 -15.07 11.38 11.07
C ASP A 75 -16.15 11.35 9.97
N VAL A 76 -16.52 12.52 9.43
CA VAL A 76 -17.50 12.63 8.34
C VAL A 76 -16.99 11.98 7.05
N LEU A 77 -15.71 12.17 6.72
CA LEU A 77 -15.00 11.51 5.62
C LEU A 77 -15.09 9.98 5.73
N HIS A 78 -14.84 9.47 6.93
CA HIS A 78 -14.96 8.04 7.21
C HIS A 78 -16.40 7.56 7.02
N ASP A 79 -17.39 8.26 7.58
CA ASP A 79 -18.80 7.89 7.50
C ASP A 79 -19.36 7.92 6.07
N ASP A 80 -18.94 8.89 5.25
CA ASP A 80 -19.32 8.97 3.84
C ASP A 80 -18.84 7.73 3.06
N PHE A 81 -17.56 7.36 3.22
CA PHE A 81 -17.01 6.17 2.57
C PHE A 81 -17.54 4.86 3.17
N LEU A 82 -17.97 4.87 4.44
CA LEU A 82 -18.66 3.75 5.08
C LEU A 82 -20.06 3.56 4.49
N ARG A 83 -20.81 4.64 4.23
CA ARG A 83 -22.11 4.57 3.54
C ARG A 83 -21.98 3.95 2.15
N LEU A 84 -20.96 4.35 1.38
CA LEU A 84 -20.67 3.74 0.08
C LEU A 84 -20.26 2.28 0.22
N SER A 85 -19.47 1.94 1.24
CA SER A 85 -19.11 0.56 1.56
C SER A 85 -20.36 -0.30 1.73
N ASN A 86 -21.32 0.16 2.54
CA ASN A 86 -22.57 -0.57 2.77
C ASN A 86 -23.43 -0.64 1.51
N HIS A 87 -23.51 0.45 0.74
CA HIS A 87 -24.30 0.50 -0.48
C HIS A 87 -23.85 -0.53 -1.54
N PHE A 88 -22.53 -0.70 -1.70
CA PHE A 88 -21.98 -1.64 -2.68
C PHE A 88 -21.63 -3.01 -2.10
N ASN A 89 -21.94 -3.28 -0.83
CA ASN A 89 -21.47 -4.46 -0.10
C ASN A 89 -19.96 -4.65 -0.26
N ALA A 90 -19.21 -3.56 -0.12
CA ALA A 90 -17.79 -3.54 -0.32
C ALA A 90 -17.10 -4.41 0.73
N GLN A 91 -16.21 -5.26 0.26
CA GLN A 91 -15.31 -6.03 1.11
C GLN A 91 -14.25 -5.12 1.72
N ARG A 92 -14.00 -3.96 1.09
CA ARG A 92 -13.05 -2.97 1.58
C ARG A 92 -13.43 -1.56 1.15
N SER A 93 -13.43 -0.65 2.11
CA SER A 93 -13.52 0.80 1.91
C SER A 93 -12.60 1.46 2.93
N ILE A 94 -11.37 1.77 2.54
CA ILE A 94 -10.36 2.33 3.43
C ILE A 94 -10.02 3.73 2.94
N VAL A 95 -10.18 4.71 3.81
CA VAL A 95 -9.69 6.07 3.58
C VAL A 95 -8.46 6.35 4.44
N ARG A 96 -7.39 6.78 3.77
CA ARG A 96 -6.13 7.18 4.38
C ARG A 96 -5.92 8.67 4.18
N VAL A 97 -5.41 9.32 5.23
CA VAL A 97 -4.95 10.71 5.22
C VAL A 97 -3.50 10.67 5.72
N PRO A 98 -2.49 10.66 4.82
CA PRO A 98 -1.09 10.40 5.18
C PRO A 98 -0.54 11.27 6.30
N ASP A 99 -0.96 12.54 6.34
CA ASP A 99 -0.52 13.50 7.34
C ASP A 99 -1.12 13.26 8.74
N LEU A 100 -2.22 12.51 8.82
CA LEU A 100 -2.94 12.24 10.08
C LEU A 100 -2.79 10.79 10.56
N ASP A 101 -2.54 9.86 9.64
CA ASP A 101 -2.56 8.43 9.93
C ASP A 101 -1.22 7.89 10.44
N PRO A 102 -1.24 6.81 11.26
CA PRO A 102 -0.02 6.14 11.68
C PRO A 102 0.73 5.58 10.48
N LYS A 103 2.05 5.74 10.50
CA LYS A 103 2.96 5.19 9.50
C LYS A 103 3.24 3.72 9.82
N TYR A 104 2.91 2.81 8.91
CA TYR A 104 3.27 1.39 9.01
C TYR A 104 4.78 1.18 8.82
N LYS A 105 5.28 0.08 9.40
CA LYS A 105 6.67 -0.35 9.28
C LYS A 105 6.73 -1.46 8.23
N ILE A 106 7.67 -1.33 7.29
CA ILE A 106 7.99 -2.36 6.30
C ILE A 106 9.21 -3.12 6.80
N SER A 107 9.23 -4.43 6.58
CA SER A 107 10.43 -5.25 6.74
C SER A 107 10.87 -5.84 5.41
N ILE A 108 12.16 -6.18 5.35
CA ILE A 108 12.73 -6.97 4.28
C ILE A 108 13.17 -8.27 4.89
N LEU A 109 12.86 -9.36 4.19
CA LEU A 109 13.46 -10.64 4.44
C LEU A 109 14.59 -10.83 3.42
N ALA A 110 15.81 -10.85 3.96
CA ALA A 110 17.00 -11.26 3.24
C ALA A 110 17.29 -12.73 3.56
N SER A 111 17.02 -13.65 2.63
CA SER A 111 17.40 -15.04 2.82
C SER A 111 18.91 -15.17 2.63
N LYS A 112 19.62 -15.74 3.60
CA LYS A 112 21.07 -16.02 3.46
C LYS A 112 21.26 -17.14 2.45
N GLN A 113 21.51 -16.80 1.19
CA GLN A 113 21.70 -17.78 0.14
C GLN A 113 23.14 -18.29 0.10
N ALA A 114 23.30 -19.61 0.03
CA ALA A 114 24.61 -20.25 0.15
C ALA A 114 25.38 -20.17 -1.17
N PHE A 115 26.41 -19.33 -1.21
CA PHE A 115 27.42 -19.31 -2.30
C PHE A 115 27.94 -20.72 -2.63
N ASN A 116 28.23 -21.51 -1.59
CA ASN A 116 28.76 -22.87 -1.73
C ASN A 116 27.76 -23.88 -2.31
N ALA A 117 26.45 -23.56 -2.32
CA ALA A 117 25.45 -24.42 -2.94
C ALA A 117 25.41 -24.30 -4.47
N GLY A 118 26.20 -23.38 -5.05
CA GLY A 118 26.31 -23.23 -6.50
C GLY A 118 25.03 -22.72 -7.17
N VAL A 119 24.20 -21.98 -6.42
CA VAL A 119 22.96 -21.35 -6.91
C VAL A 119 23.21 -20.50 -8.16
N LYS A 120 22.18 -20.36 -9.00
CA LYS A 120 22.24 -19.56 -10.24
C LYS A 120 21.41 -18.28 -10.19
N LEU A 121 20.58 -18.16 -9.16
CA LEU A 121 19.76 -17.01 -8.88
C LEU A 121 19.86 -16.72 -7.38
N ILE A 122 19.83 -15.43 -7.05
CA ILE A 122 19.60 -14.92 -5.71
C ILE A 122 18.32 -14.10 -5.67
N GLY A 123 17.70 -13.98 -4.50
CA GLY A 123 16.39 -13.36 -4.34
C GLY A 123 16.27 -12.56 -3.05
N ALA A 124 15.44 -11.50 -3.10
CA ALA A 124 15.07 -10.68 -1.94
C ALA A 124 13.54 -10.48 -1.94
N THR A 125 12.94 -10.39 -0.76
CA THR A 125 11.49 -10.20 -0.60
C THR A 125 11.20 -9.14 0.45
N SER A 126 10.42 -8.12 0.08
CA SER A 126 9.92 -7.10 0.99
C SER A 126 8.47 -7.41 1.36
N HIS A 127 8.12 -7.34 2.65
CA HIS A 127 6.78 -7.66 3.13
C HIS A 127 6.39 -6.82 4.36
N PHE A 128 5.09 -6.77 4.67
CA PHE A 128 4.65 -6.16 5.92
C PHE A 128 5.03 -7.00 7.13
N VAL A 129 5.25 -6.37 8.29
CA VAL A 129 5.52 -7.10 9.54
C VAL A 129 4.23 -7.63 10.14
N THR A 130 4.19 -8.93 10.40
CA THR A 130 3.15 -9.65 11.15
C THR A 130 3.74 -10.24 12.44
N PRO A 131 2.91 -10.64 13.42
CA PRO A 131 3.38 -11.36 14.61
C PRO A 131 4.08 -12.68 14.26
N GLU A 132 3.60 -13.37 13.23
CA GLU A 132 4.23 -14.56 12.66
C GLU A 132 5.45 -14.15 11.84
N LEU A 133 6.61 -14.73 12.17
CA LEU A 133 7.88 -14.49 11.47
C LEU A 133 7.73 -14.85 9.99
N ASP A 134 8.12 -13.93 9.11
CA ASP A 134 8.20 -14.12 7.66
C ASP A 134 6.87 -14.49 6.95
N ALA A 135 5.73 -14.29 7.61
CA ALA A 135 4.41 -14.64 7.08
C ALA A 135 3.61 -13.42 6.57
N GLY A 136 4.22 -12.25 6.55
CA GLY A 136 3.53 -11.03 6.20
C GLY A 136 3.21 -10.93 4.71
N PRO A 137 2.18 -10.15 4.32
CA PRO A 137 1.85 -9.94 2.92
C PRO A 137 3.03 -9.34 2.14
N ILE A 138 3.43 -10.02 1.07
CA ILE A 138 4.54 -9.64 0.18
C ILE A 138 4.18 -8.38 -0.58
N ILE A 139 5.10 -7.42 -0.61
CA ILE A 139 4.99 -6.14 -1.33
C ILE A 139 5.78 -6.20 -2.65
N GLU A 140 7.00 -6.73 -2.62
CA GLU A 140 7.92 -6.75 -3.77
C GLU A 140 8.83 -7.97 -3.68
N GLN A 141 9.18 -8.55 -4.84
CA GLN A 141 10.14 -9.64 -4.95
C GLN A 141 11.06 -9.41 -6.15
N MET A 142 12.36 -9.52 -5.90
CA MET A 142 13.36 -9.36 -6.94
C MET A 142 14.30 -10.56 -6.98
N VAL A 143 14.81 -10.86 -8.17
CA VAL A 143 15.81 -11.90 -8.40
C VAL A 143 16.96 -11.36 -9.23
N GLU A 144 18.18 -11.82 -8.93
CA GLU A 144 19.38 -11.51 -9.69
C GLU A 144 20.14 -12.78 -10.07
N ARG A 145 20.73 -12.82 -11.27
CA ARG A 145 21.51 -13.96 -11.75
C ARG A 145 22.94 -13.95 -11.22
N VAL A 146 23.37 -15.12 -10.76
CA VAL A 146 24.75 -15.40 -10.34
C VAL A 146 25.30 -16.60 -11.11
N SER A 147 26.61 -16.71 -11.18
CA SER A 147 27.35 -17.65 -12.00
C SER A 147 28.52 -18.25 -11.24
N HIS A 148 29.12 -19.29 -11.79
CA HIS A 148 30.34 -19.90 -11.25
C HIS A 148 31.57 -18.97 -11.32
N ARG A 149 31.46 -17.83 -12.02
CA ARG A 149 32.52 -16.83 -12.13
C ARG A 149 32.46 -15.79 -11.02
N ASP A 150 31.35 -15.73 -10.28
CA ASP A 150 31.22 -14.83 -9.15
C ASP A 150 32.09 -15.33 -7.99
N THR A 151 32.89 -14.43 -7.43
CA THR A 151 33.59 -14.67 -6.16
C THR A 151 32.62 -14.44 -5.00
N LEU A 152 32.96 -14.95 -3.81
CA LEU A 152 32.17 -14.69 -2.59
C LEU A 152 31.93 -13.20 -2.37
N GLN A 153 32.94 -12.36 -2.60
CA GLN A 153 32.82 -10.90 -2.46
C GLN A 153 31.82 -10.32 -3.45
N SER A 154 31.92 -10.69 -4.74
CA SER A 154 30.96 -10.21 -5.76
C SER A 154 29.54 -10.72 -5.49
N PHE A 155 29.39 -11.93 -4.97
CA PHE A 155 28.11 -12.50 -4.59
C PHE A 155 27.44 -11.71 -3.46
N VAL A 156 28.20 -11.37 -2.41
CA VAL A 156 27.69 -10.56 -1.29
C VAL A 156 27.24 -9.19 -1.78
N VAL A 157 28.04 -8.51 -2.62
CA VAL A 157 27.67 -7.21 -3.18
C VAL A 157 26.37 -7.28 -3.99
N LYS A 158 26.21 -8.31 -4.82
CA LYS A 158 24.95 -8.53 -5.56
C LYS A 158 23.76 -8.74 -4.63
N SER A 159 23.91 -9.59 -3.60
CA SER A 159 22.86 -9.83 -2.60
C SER A 159 22.43 -8.55 -1.90
N GLU A 160 23.39 -7.76 -1.40
CA GLU A 160 23.08 -6.50 -0.72
C GLU A 160 22.41 -5.48 -1.65
N ASN A 161 22.85 -5.40 -2.91
CA ASN A 161 22.25 -4.49 -3.88
C ASN A 161 20.81 -4.90 -4.20
N LEU A 162 20.57 -6.20 -4.39
CA LEU A 162 19.24 -6.75 -4.61
C LEU A 162 18.29 -6.46 -3.44
N GLU A 163 18.76 -6.63 -2.21
CA GLU A 163 17.98 -6.31 -0.99
C GLU A 163 17.65 -4.81 -0.91
N LYS A 164 18.62 -3.94 -1.18
CA LYS A 164 18.42 -2.48 -1.18
C LYS A 164 17.40 -2.06 -2.24
N GLN A 165 17.48 -2.61 -3.44
CA GLN A 165 16.55 -2.33 -4.54
C GLN A 165 15.13 -2.83 -4.22
N CYS A 166 15.01 -4.08 -3.76
CA CYS A 166 13.73 -4.67 -3.38
C CYS A 166 13.04 -3.90 -2.25
N LEU A 167 13.81 -3.41 -1.26
CA LEU A 167 13.27 -2.50 -0.25
C LEU A 167 12.84 -1.17 -0.85
N ALA A 168 13.69 -0.55 -1.67
CA ALA A 168 13.45 0.78 -2.19
C ALA A 168 12.14 0.83 -2.99
N GLU A 169 11.89 -0.16 -3.85
CA GLU A 169 10.64 -0.24 -4.61
C GLU A 169 9.43 -0.56 -3.71
N ALA A 170 9.60 -1.38 -2.67
CA ALA A 170 8.54 -1.62 -1.68
C ALA A 170 8.20 -0.37 -0.88
N ILE A 171 9.21 0.38 -0.40
CA ILE A 171 9.03 1.66 0.31
C ILE A 171 8.37 2.67 -0.60
N LYS A 172 8.83 2.79 -1.85
CA LYS A 172 8.27 3.71 -2.83
C LYS A 172 6.80 3.39 -3.06
N SER A 173 6.46 2.14 -3.38
CA SER A 173 5.08 1.70 -3.58
C SER A 173 4.22 1.94 -2.34
N TYR A 174 4.76 1.70 -1.15
CA TYR A 174 4.06 1.96 0.12
C TYR A 174 3.86 3.45 0.39
N CYS A 175 4.87 4.29 0.17
CA CYS A 175 4.81 5.75 0.32
C CYS A 175 3.86 6.39 -0.70
N GLU A 176 3.82 5.84 -1.91
CA GLU A 176 2.82 6.16 -2.93
C GLU A 176 1.44 5.58 -2.60
N LEU A 177 1.30 4.82 -1.50
CA LEU A 177 0.06 4.16 -1.07
C LEU A 177 -0.56 3.31 -2.17
N ARG A 178 0.30 2.63 -2.92
CA ARG A 178 -0.04 1.70 -4.00
C ARG A 178 -0.20 0.27 -3.49
N VAL A 179 0.31 -0.02 -2.29
CA VAL A 179 0.35 -1.37 -1.72
C VAL A 179 -0.82 -1.59 -0.76
N LEU A 180 -1.70 -2.52 -1.09
CA LEU A 180 -2.82 -2.93 -0.25
C LEU A 180 -2.74 -4.41 0.11
N PRO A 181 -2.74 -4.78 1.39
CA PRO A 181 -2.97 -6.16 1.79
C PRO A 181 -4.28 -6.68 1.20
N TYR A 182 -4.29 -7.82 0.52
CA TYR A 182 -5.42 -8.50 -0.11
C TYR A 182 -5.48 -9.93 0.43
N GLU A 183 -6.68 -10.42 0.77
CA GLU A 183 -6.84 -11.65 1.56
C GLU A 183 -5.97 -11.62 2.84
N GLN A 184 -5.69 -12.76 3.47
CA GLN A 184 -4.84 -12.79 4.67
C GLN A 184 -3.35 -12.53 4.34
N ASN A 185 -2.85 -12.99 3.18
CA ASN A 185 -1.40 -13.10 2.93
C ASN A 185 -0.91 -12.48 1.59
N LYS A 186 -1.72 -11.73 0.86
CA LYS A 186 -1.33 -11.17 -0.45
C LYS A 186 -1.34 -9.64 -0.41
N THR A 187 -0.77 -9.00 -1.42
CA THR A 187 -1.00 -7.58 -1.66
C THR A 187 -1.45 -7.33 -3.10
N VAL A 188 -2.21 -6.26 -3.30
CA VAL A 188 -2.41 -5.62 -4.61
C VAL A 188 -1.50 -4.40 -4.62
N VAL A 189 -0.60 -4.34 -5.58
CA VAL A 189 0.24 -3.17 -5.84
C VAL A 189 -0.27 -2.53 -7.13
N PHE A 190 -0.88 -1.35 -7.01
CA PHE A 190 -1.31 -0.53 -8.16
C PHE A 190 -0.12 0.08 -8.87
#